data_AF-A0A9E4F1R5-F1
#
_entry.id   AF-A0A9E4F1R5-F1
#
_cell.length_a   1.000
_cell.length_b   1.000
_cell.length_c   1.000
_cell.angle_alpha   90.00
_cell.angle_beta   90.00
_cell.angle_gamma   90.00
#
_symmetry.space_group_name_H-M   'P 1'
#
loop_
_entity.id
_entity.type
_entity.pdbx_description
1 polymer ?
#
loop_
_entity_poly.entity_id
_entity_poly.type
_entity_poly.pdbx_seq_one_letter_code
_entity_poly.pdbx_strand_id
1 'polypeptide(L)' 'MAELSYIGKSVPRVDGPEKVTGRAMFTLDLQLPKMLHGRLLGSPLPHARIKNIDTSRAERLPGV' A
#
# COMPACT_ATOMS: atom_id res chain seq x y z
N MET A 1 -21.16 26.09 -29.82
CA MET A 1 -20.14 25.41 -28.99
C MET A 1 -19.61 24.24 -29.79
N ALA A 2 -18.29 24.02 -29.81
CA ALA A 2 -17.71 22.89 -30.53
C ALA A 2 -18.13 21.56 -29.87
N GLU A 3 -18.40 20.53 -30.68
CA GLU A 3 -18.68 19.19 -30.16
C GLU A 3 -17.38 18.62 -29.55
N LEU A 4 -17.45 18.20 -28.29
CA LEU A 4 -16.30 17.68 -27.56
C LEU A 4 -16.21 16.15 -27.73
N SER A 5 -15.01 15.64 -27.99
CA SER A 5 -14.80 14.22 -28.30
C SER A 5 -15.05 13.29 -27.10
N TYR A 6 -14.81 13.76 -25.87
CA TYR A 6 -14.88 12.92 -24.65
C TYR A 6 -15.65 13.55 -23.48
N ILE A 7 -15.68 14.89 -23.40
CA ILE A 7 -16.30 15.59 -22.27
C ILE A 7 -17.82 15.38 -22.30
N GLY A 8 -18.39 14.92 -21.18
CA GLY A 8 -19.82 14.68 -21.04
C GLY A 8 -20.31 13.35 -21.65
N LYS A 9 -19.41 12.51 -22.18
CA LYS A 9 -19.75 11.22 -22.80
C LYS A 9 -19.41 10.06 -21.85
N SER A 10 -20.27 9.04 -21.82
CA SER A 10 -19.98 7.79 -21.13
C SER A 10 -18.96 6.98 -21.95
N VAL A 11 -17.69 7.11 -21.60
CA VAL A 11 -16.59 6.43 -22.28
C VAL A 11 -15.98 5.35 -21.39
N PRO A 12 -15.61 4.17 -21.95
CA PRO A 12 -14.93 3.15 -21.17
C PRO A 12 -13.63 3.68 -20.57
N ARG A 13 -13.36 3.28 -19.33
CA ARG A 13 -12.09 3.59 -18.67
C ARG A 13 -10.98 2.74 -19.25
N VAL A 14 -9.84 3.37 -19.55
CA VAL A 14 -8.64 2.70 -20.07
C VAL A 14 -8.16 1.60 -19.11
N ASP A 15 -8.21 1.87 -17.81
CA ASP A 15 -7.80 0.93 -16.75
C ASP A 15 -8.92 -0.01 -16.28
N GLY A 16 -10.13 0.12 -16.86
CA GLY A 16 -11.30 -0.66 -16.48
C GLY A 16 -11.10 -2.17 -16.63
N PRO A 17 -10.70 -2.67 -17.82
CA PRO A 17 -10.55 -4.11 -18.06
C PRO A 17 -9.58 -4.79 -17.09
N GLU A 18 -8.42 -4.20 -16.82
CA GLU A 18 -7.44 -4.80 -15.90
C GLU A 18 -7.96 -4.87 -14.46
N LYS A 19 -8.68 -3.83 -14.02
CA LYS A 19 -9.24 -3.77 -12.66
C LYS A 19 -10.38 -4.76 -12.44
N VAL A 20 -11.30 -4.89 -13.40
CA VAL A 20 -12.47 -5.80 -13.26
C VAL A 20 -12.12 -7.27 -13.49
N THR A 21 -10.97 -7.56 -14.12
CA THR A 21 -10.50 -8.94 -14.35
C THR A 21 -9.50 -9.42 -13.31
N GLY A 22 -9.09 -8.57 -12.36
CA GLY A 22 -8.06 -8.89 -11.37
C GLY A 22 -6.64 -8.99 -11.95
N ARG A 23 -6.41 -8.42 -13.15
CA ARG A 23 -5.10 -8.40 -13.82
C ARG A 23 -4.25 -7.20 -13.44
N ALA A 24 -4.88 -6.14 -12.93
CA ALA A 24 -4.17 -4.98 -12.43
C ALA A 24 -3.31 -5.37 -11.22
N MET A 25 -2.00 -5.16 -11.32
CA MET A 25 -1.07 -5.36 -10.20
C MET A 25 -0.97 -4.08 -9.37
N PHE A 26 -1.21 -4.20 -8.08
CA PHE A 26 -1.01 -3.15 -7.08
C PHE A 26 0.23 -3.44 -6.24
N THR A 27 0.64 -2.48 -5.41
CA THR A 27 1.86 -2.58 -4.60
C THR A 27 1.91 -3.81 -3.71
N LEU A 28 0.75 -4.30 -3.24
CA LEU A 28 0.66 -5.49 -2.39
C LEU A 28 0.78 -6.81 -3.16
N ASP A 29 0.63 -6.79 -4.48
CA ASP A 29 0.76 -7.96 -5.34
C ASP A 29 2.22 -8.20 -5.76
N LEU A 30 3.09 -7.22 -5.53
CA LEU A 30 4.50 -7.30 -5.90
C LEU A 30 5.27 -8.19 -4.92
N GLN A 31 6.03 -9.14 -5.47
CA GLN A 31 7.00 -9.94 -4.73
C GLN A 31 8.37 -9.81 -5.39
N LEU A 32 9.36 -9.36 -4.63
CA LEU A 32 10.73 -9.17 -5.12
C LEU A 32 11.68 -10.14 -4.41
N PRO A 33 12.75 -10.60 -5.09
CA PRO A 33 13.78 -11.40 -4.44
C PRO A 33 14.35 -10.68 -3.21
N LYS A 34 14.44 -11.39 -2.09
CA LYS A 34 14.97 -10.88 -0.80
C LYS A 34 14.16 -9.72 -0.19
N MET A 35 12.88 -9.58 -0.52
CA MET A 35 11.99 -8.59 0.10
C MET A 35 11.84 -8.84 1.61
N LEU A 36 12.13 -7.82 2.41
CA LEU A 36 11.85 -7.82 3.85
C LEU A 36 10.38 -7.45 4.10
N HIS A 37 9.82 -7.96 5.18
CA HIS A 37 8.47 -7.64 5.61
C HIS A 37 8.53 -6.75 6.87
N GLY A 38 7.77 -5.65 6.85
CA GLY A 38 7.71 -4.70 7.96
C GLY A 38 6.43 -4.83 8.78
N ARG A 39 6.53 -4.61 10.10
CA ARG A 39 5.38 -4.44 10.99
C ARG A 39 5.60 -3.21 11.86
N LEU A 40 4.56 -2.37 11.96
CA LEU A 40 4.61 -1.15 12.75
C LEU A 40 4.03 -1.38 14.16
N LEU A 41 4.77 -0.92 15.17
CA LEU A 41 4.28 -0.78 16.54
C LEU A 41 3.93 0.70 16.78
N GLY A 42 2.64 1.01 16.79
CA GLY A 42 2.15 2.37 17.03
C GLY A 42 2.12 2.75 18.51
N SER A 43 2.12 4.05 18.79
CA SER A 43 1.89 4.56 20.15
C SER A 43 0.48 4.19 20.63
N PRO A 44 0.32 3.67 21.85
CA PRO A 44 -1.00 3.47 22.44
C PRO A 44 -1.61 4.77 22.98
N LEU A 45 -0.82 5.85 23.03
CA LEU A 45 -1.23 7.14 23.59
C LEU A 45 -1.28 8.22 22.49
N PRO A 46 -2.28 9.13 22.52
CA PRO A 46 -2.41 10.21 21.55
C PRO A 46 -1.30 11.26 21.67
N HIS A 47 -0.73 11.44 22.88
CA HIS A 47 0.40 12.33 23.11
C HIS A 47 1.26 11.82 24.27
N ALA A 48 2.55 11.63 24.03
CA ALA A 48 3.52 11.23 25.04
C ALA A 48 4.95 11.58 24.59
N ARG A 49 5.88 11.66 25.54
CA ARG A 49 7.32 11.74 25.24
C ARG A 49 7.92 10.34 25.27
N ILE A 50 8.55 9.92 24.18
CA ILE A 50 9.30 8.66 24.14
C ILE A 50 10.55 8.83 25.01
N LYS A 51 10.66 8.05 26.08
CA LYS A 51 11.84 8.05 26.97
C LYS A 51 12.84 6.96 26.60
N ASN A 52 12.34 5.83 26.09
CA ASN A 52 13.14 4.67 25.73
C ASN A 52 12.39 3.78 24.72
N ILE A 53 13.13 3.04 23.89
CA ILE A 53 12.64 1.96 23.03
C ILE A 53 13.58 0.77 23.23
N ASP A 54 13.05 -0.39 23.61
CA ASP A 54 13.82 -1.64 23.74
C ASP A 54 13.36 -2.64 22.68
N THR A 55 14.23 -2.93 21.72
CA THR A 55 14.00 -3.86 20.61
C THR A 55 14.52 -5.27 20.88
N SER A 56 15.19 -5.50 22.02
CA SER A 56 15.94 -6.74 22.27
C SER A 56 15.09 -8.00 22.19
N ARG A 57 13.81 -7.90 22.53
CA ARG A 57 12.85 -9.02 22.41
C ARG A 57 12.50 -9.33 20.96
N ALA A 58 12.36 -8.31 20.11
CA ALA A 58 12.03 -8.48 18.71
C ALA A 58 13.21 -9.11 17.95
N GLU A 59 14.43 -8.62 18.20
CA GLU A 59 15.68 -9.10 17.58
C GLU A 59 15.99 -10.57 17.90
N ARG A 60 15.46 -11.12 18.99
CA ARG A 60 15.62 -12.54 19.35
C ARG A 60 14.65 -13.47 18.61
N LEU A 61 13.68 -12.93 17.87
CA LEU A 61 12.72 -13.75 17.14
C LEU A 61 13.35 -14.28 15.84
N PRO A 62 13.19 -15.57 15.51
CA PRO A 62 13.65 -16.09 14.23
C PRO A 62 13.00 -15.35 13.05
N GLY A 63 13.82 -14.88 12.11
CA GLY A 63 13.36 -14.18 10.91
C GLY A 63 13.10 -12.68 11.09
N VAL A 64 13.42 -12.13 12.26
CA VAL A 64 13.55 -10.68 12.51
C VAL A 64 15.00 -10.27 12.35
#